data_AF-A0A9Q3PPV0-F1
#
_entry.id   AF-A0A9Q3PPV0-F1
#
_cell.length_a   1.000
_cell.length_b   1.000
_cell.length_c   1.000
_cell.angle_alpha   90.00
_cell.angle_beta   90.00
_cell.angle_gamma   90.00
#
_symmetry.space_group_name_H-M   'P 1'
#
loop_
_entity.id
_entity.type
_entity.pdbx_description
1 polymer ?
#
loop_
_entity_poly.entity_id
_entity_poly.type
_entity_poly.pdbx_seq_one_letter_code
_entity_poly.pdbx_strand_id
1 'polypeptide(L)'
;MSESLLMPRQIKAQLCIQRESERPVILQDIYNQVKKLKKDQLKGRRPIDALIDTLKEENFVWASASNTEEHIASLFFTHPLAIKLLNGFPHVILMDCT
;
A
#
# COMPACT_ATOMS: atom_id res chain seq x y z
N MET A 1 4.45 -9.43 -7.32
CA MET A 1 3.98 -8.06 -7.56
C MET A 1 5.14 -7.11 -7.32
N SER A 2 5.65 -6.46 -8.37
CA SER A 2 6.72 -5.46 -8.25
C SER A 2 6.10 -4.10 -8.53
N GLU A 3 5.43 -3.52 -7.54
CA GLU A 3 5.02 -2.11 -7.63
C GLU A 3 6.26 -1.26 -7.43
N SER A 4 6.63 -0.50 -8.48
CA SER A 4 7.88 0.24 -8.53
C SER A 4 7.97 1.24 -7.37
N LEU A 5 9.02 1.12 -6.55
CA LEU A 5 9.45 2.09 -5.52
C LEU A 5 9.93 3.44 -6.12
N LEU A 6 9.52 3.77 -7.34
CA LEU A 6 10.01 4.92 -8.06
C LEU A 6 9.20 6.15 -7.67
N MET A 7 9.92 7.15 -7.15
CA MET A 7 9.35 8.44 -6.85
C MET A 7 8.86 9.11 -8.15
N PRO A 8 7.80 9.94 -8.12
CA PRO A 8 7.29 10.65 -9.30
C PRO A 8 8.36 11.41 -10.09
N ARG A 9 9.40 11.89 -9.39
CA ARG A 9 10.57 12.55 -9.99
C ARG A 9 11.42 11.60 -10.86
N GLN A 10 11.59 10.35 -10.43
CA GLN A 10 12.30 9.32 -11.18
C GLN A 10 11.50 8.89 -12.41
N ILE A 11 10.17 8.77 -12.28
CA ILE A 11 9.27 8.49 -13.41
C ILE A 11 9.39 9.60 -14.46
N LYS A 12 9.37 10.87 -14.05
CA LYS A 12 9.54 12.01 -14.98
C LYS A 12 10.88 11.95 -15.70
N ALA A 13 11.97 11.76 -14.96
CA ALA A 13 13.32 11.70 -15.54
C ALA A 13 13.40 10.60 -16.61
N GLN A 14 12.83 9.42 -16.34
CA GLN A 14 12.82 8.33 -17.29
C GLN A 14 11.99 8.64 -18.54
N LEU A 15 10.82 9.25 -18.38
CA LEU A 15 9.97 9.67 -19.50
C LEU A 15 10.65 10.72 -20.39
N CYS A 16 11.40 11.64 -19.79
CA CYS A 16 12.18 12.66 -20.52
C CYS A 16 13.34 12.05 -21.32
N ILE A 17 13.99 11.00 -20.81
CA ILE A 17 15.08 10.30 -21.53
C ILE A 17 14.51 9.48 -22.70
N GLN A 18 13.33 8.88 -22.52
CA GLN A 18 12.72 7.97 -23.50
C GLN A 18 11.91 8.66 -24.60
N ARG A 19 11.49 9.91 -24.37
CA ARG A 19 10.64 10.64 -25.32
C ARG A 19 11.19 12.03 -25.57
N GLU A 20 11.67 12.26 -26.78
CA GLU A 20 11.80 13.59 -27.37
C GLU A 20 10.40 14.07 -27.80
N SER A 21 9.54 14.35 -26.80
CA SER A 21 8.13 14.68 -27.01
C SER A 21 7.93 16.19 -27.07
N GLU A 22 7.22 16.68 -28.08
CA GLU A 22 6.80 18.09 -28.23
C GLU A 22 5.98 18.60 -27.04
N ARG A 23 5.30 17.70 -26.32
CA ARG A 23 4.62 18.01 -25.05
C ARG A 23 5.44 17.49 -23.88
N PRO A 24 6.06 18.38 -23.08
CA PRO A 24 6.79 17.97 -21.89
C PRO A 24 5.82 17.50 -20.81
N VAL A 25 6.02 16.27 -20.31
CA VAL A 25 5.27 15.71 -19.18
C VAL A 25 5.65 16.46 -17.90
N ILE A 26 4.66 17.00 -17.18
CA ILE A 26 4.89 17.64 -15.89
C ILE A 26 4.63 16.66 -14.74
N LEU A 27 5.16 16.97 -13.54
CA LEU A 27 4.98 16.11 -12.37
C LEU A 27 3.50 15.86 -12.04
N GLN A 28 2.65 16.87 -12.28
CA GLN A 28 1.22 16.77 -12.04
C GLN A 28 0.55 15.71 -12.90
N ASP A 29 0.98 15.52 -14.15
CA ASP A 29 0.46 14.47 -15.03
C ASP A 29 0.72 13.08 -14.42
N ILE A 30 1.93 12.89 -13.88
CA ILE A 30 2.33 11.64 -13.22
C ILE A 30 1.48 11.40 -11.98
N TYR A 31 1.32 12.41 -11.11
CA TYR A 31 0.47 12.28 -9.93
C TYR A 31 -0.98 11.95 -10.29
N ASN A 32 -1.54 12.61 -11.30
CA ASN A 32 -2.89 12.36 -11.78
C ASN A 32 -3.06 10.94 -12.31
N GLN A 33 -2.08 10.44 -13.08
CA GLN A 33 -2.12 9.06 -13.58
C GLN A 33 -1.96 8.04 -12.47
N VAL A 34 -1.03 8.24 -11.52
CA VAL A 34 -0.89 7.36 -10.35
C VAL A 34 -2.20 7.33 -9.54
N LYS A 35 -2.83 8.48 -9.34
CA LYS A 35 -4.13 8.57 -8.65
C LYS A 35 -5.23 7.82 -9.39
N LYS A 36 -5.26 7.92 -10.73
CA LYS A 36 -6.20 7.17 -11.58
C LYS A 36 -5.99 5.67 -11.44
N LEU A 37 -4.75 5.20 -11.58
CA LEU A 37 -4.40 3.78 -11.44
C LEU A 37 -4.81 3.22 -10.07
N LYS A 38 -4.52 3.96 -8.98
CA LYS A 38 -4.96 3.57 -7.63
C LYS A 38 -6.48 3.46 -7.52
N LYS A 39 -7.22 4.42 -8.10
CA LYS A 39 -8.68 4.38 -8.11
C LYS A 39 -9.22 3.16 -8.86
N ASP A 40 -8.62 2.85 -10.00
CA ASP A 40 -8.99 1.70 -10.83
C ASP A 40 -8.68 0.37 -10.11
N GLN A 41 -7.52 0.26 -9.46
CA GLN A 41 -7.16 -0.89 -8.62
C GLN A 41 -8.15 -1.12 -7.46
N LEU A 42 -8.56 -0.03 -6.79
CA LEU A 42 -9.52 -0.10 -5.69
C LEU A 42 -10.93 -0.48 -6.16
N LYS A 43 -11.25 -0.38 -7.45
CA LYS A 43 -12.57 -0.68 -8.03
C LYS A 43 -13.72 0.03 -7.31
N GLY A 44 -13.47 1.27 -6.84
CA GLY A 44 -14.44 2.06 -6.09
C GLY A 44 -14.56 1.75 -4.59
N ARG A 45 -13.84 0.74 -4.07
CA ARG A 45 -13.77 0.45 -2.63
C ARG A 45 -12.92 1.49 -1.90
N ARG A 46 -13.17 1.67 -0.60
CA ARG A 46 -12.25 2.46 0.24
C ARG A 46 -10.93 1.69 0.40
N PRO A 47 -9.79 2.37 0.54
CA PRO A 47 -8.50 1.69 0.71
C PRO A 47 -8.48 0.68 1.86
N ILE A 48 -9.14 1.00 2.98
CA ILE A 48 -9.21 0.11 4.13
C ILE A 48 -10.02 -1.15 3.85
N ASP A 49 -11.13 -1.04 3.12
CA ASP A 49 -11.97 -2.20 2.76
C ASP A 49 -11.19 -3.13 1.83
N ALA A 50 -10.51 -2.56 0.82
CA ALA A 50 -9.66 -3.33 -0.08
C ALA A 50 -8.51 -4.02 0.67
N LEU A 51 -7.90 -3.37 1.66
CA LEU A 51 -6.86 -3.95 2.50
C LEU A 51 -7.41 -5.13 3.33
N ILE A 52 -8.56 -4.95 4.00
CA ILE A 52 -9.19 -6.02 4.77
C ILE A 52 -9.55 -7.22 3.88
N ASP A 53 -10.05 -6.97 2.67
CA ASP A 53 -10.33 -8.04 1.70
C ASP A 53 -9.04 -8.80 1.34
N THR A 54 -7.94 -8.11 1.06
CA THR A 54 -6.64 -8.74 0.80
C THR A 54 -6.13 -9.54 2.00
N LEU A 55 -6.26 -9.01 3.22
CA LEU A 55 -5.86 -9.74 4.43
C LEU A 55 -6.67 -11.04 4.61
N LYS A 56 -7.95 -11.03 4.26
CA LYS A 56 -8.79 -12.23 4.27
C LYS A 56 -8.39 -13.22 3.18
N GLU A 57 -8.21 -12.75 1.94
CA GLU A 57 -7.84 -13.57 0.78
C GLU A 57 -6.49 -14.28 1.00
N GLU A 58 -5.51 -13.57 1.55
CA GLU A 58 -4.15 -14.07 1.83
C GLU A 58 -4.03 -14.77 3.20
N ASN A 59 -5.16 -14.97 3.90
CA ASN A 59 -5.22 -15.65 5.20
C ASN A 59 -4.30 -15.07 6.28
N PHE A 60 -4.18 -13.73 6.32
CA PHE A 60 -3.51 -13.04 7.40
C PHE A 60 -4.35 -13.06 8.68
N VAL A 61 -3.68 -13.07 9.83
CA VAL A 61 -4.34 -12.81 11.11
C VAL A 61 -4.41 -11.30 11.29
N TRP A 62 -5.58 -10.76 11.55
CA TRP A 62 -5.77 -9.33 11.74
C TRP A 62 -6.83 -9.02 12.79
N ALA A 63 -6.71 -7.83 13.38
CA ALA A 63 -7.66 -7.26 14.33
C ALA A 63 -7.73 -5.75 14.12
N SER A 64 -8.92 -5.17 14.21
CA SER A 64 -9.13 -3.73 14.13
C SER A 64 -9.91 -3.22 15.32
N ALA A 65 -9.66 -1.97 15.69
CA ALA A 65 -10.49 -1.24 16.65
C ALA A 65 -11.08 0.00 15.97
N SER A 66 -12.36 0.25 16.22
CA SER A 66 -13.07 1.42 15.74
C SER A 66 -13.23 2.47 16.85
N ASN A 67 -13.30 3.74 16.48
CA ASN A 67 -13.64 4.82 17.40
C ASN A 67 -15.17 4.89 17.63
N THR A 68 -15.60 5.88 18.42
CA THR A 68 -17.02 6.15 18.73
C THR A 68 -17.88 6.50 17.52
N GLU A 69 -17.27 6.85 16.39
CA GLU A 69 -17.93 7.17 15.12
C GLU A 69 -17.87 5.99 14.13
N GLU A 70 -17.53 4.79 14.61
CA GLU A 70 -17.37 3.56 13.83
C GLU A 70 -16.28 3.64 12.74
N HIS A 71 -15.38 4.62 12.82
CA HIS A 71 -14.21 4.69 11.96
C HIS A 71 -13.09 3.81 12.51
N ILE A 72 -12.47 3.00 11.64
CA ILE A 72 -11.30 2.20 12.00
C ILE A 72 -10.17 3.13 12.47
N ALA A 73 -9.84 3.06 13.74
CA ALA A 73 -8.83 3.88 14.39
C ALA A 73 -7.47 3.16 14.46
N SER A 74 -7.48 1.83 14.54
CA SER A 74 -6.27 1.02 14.50
C SER A 74 -6.51 -0.31 13.79
N LEU A 75 -5.47 -0.80 13.12
CA LEU A 75 -5.44 -2.08 12.44
C LEU A 75 -4.11 -2.77 12.77
N PHE A 76 -4.20 -3.97 13.31
CA PHE A 76 -3.08 -4.88 13.49
C PHE A 76 -3.24 -6.05 12.54
N PHE A 77 -2.16 -6.46 11.86
CA PHE A 77 -2.18 -7.65 11.02
C PHE A 77 -0.79 -8.30 10.98
N THR A 78 -0.76 -9.63 10.82
CA THR A 78 0.47 -10.40 10.76
C THR A 78 0.29 -11.67 9.93
N HIS A 79 1.34 -12.09 9.24
CA HIS A 79 1.32 -13.32 8.46
C HIS A 79 1.37 -14.54 9.41
N PRO A 80 0.60 -15.62 9.19
CA PRO A 80 0.59 -16.77 10.10
C PRO A 80 1.96 -17.39 10.36
N LEU A 81 2.87 -17.34 9.37
CA LEU A 81 4.26 -17.80 9.56
C LEU A 81 5.00 -16.97 10.61
N ALA A 82 4.79 -15.65 10.66
CA ALA A 82 5.42 -14.79 11.65
C ALA A 82 4.97 -15.17 13.07
N ILE A 83 3.68 -15.51 13.25
CA ILE A 83 3.17 -16.05 14.52
C ILE A 83 3.85 -17.38 14.87
N LYS A 84 3.99 -18.30 13.91
CA LYS A 84 4.68 -19.58 14.14
C LYS A 84 6.13 -19.39 14.56
N LEU A 85 6.84 -18.48 13.89
CA LEU A 85 8.21 -18.14 14.21
C LEU A 85 8.33 -17.52 15.60
N LEU A 86 7.43 -16.58 15.94
CA LEU A 86 7.37 -15.96 17.25
C LEU A 86 7.15 -16.99 18.38
N ASN A 87 6.23 -17.93 18.17
CA ASN A 87 5.96 -18.99 19.15
C ASN A 87 7.14 -19.96 19.31
N GLY A 88 7.93 -20.17 18.25
CA GLY A 88 9.12 -21.03 18.28
C GLY A 88 10.39 -20.34 18.82
N PHE A 89 10.48 -19.03 18.69
CA PHE A 89 11.61 -18.20 19.11
C PHE A 89 11.09 -16.98 19.87
N PRO A 90 10.81 -17.09 21.18
CA PRO A 90 10.11 -16.07 21.96
C PRO A 90 10.97 -14.82 22.28
N HIS A 91 12.01 -14.56 21.49
CA HIS A 91 12.88 -13.40 21.67
C HIS A 91 12.21 -12.16 21.04
N VAL A 92 11.73 -11.26 21.91
CA VAL A 92 11.26 -9.87 21.70
C VAL A 92 10.93 -9.46 20.25
N ILE A 93 9.65 -9.14 20.01
CA ILE A 93 9.21 -8.45 18.79
C ILE A 93 9.53 -6.97 18.92
N LEU A 94 10.42 -6.46 18.06
CA LEU A 94 10.55 -5.02 17.85
C LEU A 94 9.66 -4.65 16.66
N MET A 95 8.63 -3.85 16.92
CA MET A 95 7.71 -3.36 15.90
C MET A 95 7.86 -1.84 15.83
N ASP A 96 8.35 -1.33 14.70
CA ASP A 96 8.45 0.11 14.45
C ASP A 96 7.09 0.60 13.96
N CYS A 97 6.44 1.45 14.75
CA CYS A 97 5.11 1.99 14.47
C CYS A 97 5.25 3.50 14.26
N THR A 98 5.10 3.98 13.02
CA THR A 98 5.09 5.41 12.66
C THR A 98 3.68 5.97 12.54
#